data_AF-A0A1C6V5R2-F1
#
_entry.id   AF-A0A1C6V5R2-F1
#
_cell.length_a   1.000
_cell.length_b   1.000
_cell.length_c   1.000
_cell.angle_alpha   90.00
_cell.angle_beta   90.00
_cell.angle_gamma   90.00
#
_symmetry.space_group_name_H-M   'P 1'
#
loop_
_entity.id
_entity.type
_entity.pdbx_description
1 polymer ?
#
loop_
_entity_poly.entity_id
_entity_poly.type
_entity_poly.pdbx_seq_one_letter_code
_entity_poly.pdbx_strand_id
1 'polypeptide(L)'
;MGPPALPETGFLDEWAARLRQAADRPVVGIMLRGSHARRAATEHSDVDVDVLVATEEPNGDLLSGADRAADGPSIPRPAVPPGVASRAADPYAVRRAYLAEFEGRLVHVSVAARDVRSWVERLGQPADWAFGLPVTAPARLIWATPEWRRRIDLPVLCQPADEPRLEELIATLGKIAAARWADDPLGVRLAAADLARLCPSVLRLVNPSVRVVSRRDALAAALDLPVAPPGYRDDMLRCLGLRPGTTGEVAAAAGRLVTGAVPLVRPYAEEIAAVAGADLAEALVDGRLDRYLAQLTRALGRPGATSRDTSAVPTPRAGEWLTVPASDAPVTGAPASSGDAAASGPARPSRLDPAIAARLRRTPDGLVAAVVRQHDSGEVLMVAWMDDEALHRTLTSGRATYWSRSRQEYWVKGDTSGHHQYVRSVALDCDGDALLVSVDQVGAACHTGHRTCFFTELPVSFPEATS
;
A
#
# COMPACT_ATOMS: atom_id res chain seq x y z
N MET A 1 6.05 -2.25 -44.00
CA MET A 1 5.37 -1.31 -43.09
C MET A 1 4.52 -2.17 -42.17
N GLY A 2 4.81 -2.18 -40.87
CA GLY A 2 4.00 -2.94 -39.92
C GLY A 2 2.55 -2.41 -39.91
N PRO A 3 1.58 -3.24 -39.52
CA PRO A 3 0.19 -2.81 -39.40
C PRO A 3 0.10 -1.58 -38.48
N PRO A 4 -0.77 -0.60 -38.79
CA PRO A 4 -0.90 0.63 -38.01
C PRO A 4 -1.32 0.32 -36.56
N ALA A 5 -0.94 1.20 -35.64
CA ALA A 5 -1.49 1.20 -34.27
C ALA A 5 -3.03 1.26 -34.34
N LEU A 6 -3.71 0.62 -33.38
CA LEU A 6 -5.17 0.56 -33.32
C LEU A 6 -5.80 1.92 -33.63
N PRO A 7 -6.76 2.02 -34.58
CA PRO A 7 -7.51 3.23 -34.82
C PRO A 7 -8.16 3.70 -33.51
N GLU A 8 -7.81 4.91 -33.08
CA GLU A 8 -8.28 5.45 -31.80
C GLU A 8 -9.80 5.69 -31.78
N THR A 9 -10.42 5.85 -32.96
CA THR A 9 -11.84 6.15 -33.13
C THR A 9 -12.58 4.89 -33.57
N GLY A 10 -13.64 4.51 -32.85
CA GLY A 10 -14.40 3.27 -33.07
C GLY A 10 -14.14 2.22 -31.98
N PHE A 11 -12.94 1.66 -31.90
CA PHE A 11 -12.61 0.62 -30.89
C PHE A 11 -12.74 1.16 -29.46
N LEU A 12 -12.14 2.31 -29.15
CA LEU A 12 -12.18 2.87 -27.80
C LEU A 12 -13.58 3.33 -27.39
N ASP A 13 -14.38 3.83 -28.35
CA ASP A 13 -15.76 4.25 -28.10
C ASP A 13 -16.67 3.05 -27.82
N GLU A 14 -16.52 1.98 -28.61
CA GLU A 14 -17.22 0.70 -28.40
C GLU A 14 -16.85 0.10 -27.04
N TRP A 15 -15.56 0.04 -26.72
CA TRP A 15 -15.09 -0.46 -25.42
C TRP A 15 -15.55 0.43 -24.26
N ALA A 16 -15.55 1.76 -24.41
CA ALA A 16 -16.11 2.65 -23.40
C ALA A 16 -17.61 2.40 -23.19
N ALA A 17 -18.38 2.07 -24.23
CA ALA A 17 -19.77 1.66 -24.08
C ALA A 17 -19.90 0.32 -23.36
N ARG A 18 -19.13 -0.69 -23.76
CA ARG A 18 -19.12 -2.02 -23.16
C ARG A 18 -18.74 -2.00 -21.68
N LEU A 19 -17.69 -1.26 -21.31
CA LEU A 19 -17.22 -1.15 -19.93
C LEU A 19 -18.25 -0.48 -19.02
N ARG A 20 -19.03 0.49 -19.53
CA ARG A 20 -20.13 1.09 -18.78
C ARG A 20 -21.28 0.12 -18.53
N GLN A 21 -21.61 -0.72 -19.51
CA GLN A 21 -22.67 -1.71 -19.38
C GLN A 21 -22.28 -2.87 -18.45
N ALA A 22 -20.99 -3.24 -18.43
CA ALA A 22 -20.48 -4.36 -17.63
C ALA A 22 -20.04 -3.98 -16.20
N ALA A 23 -20.14 -2.70 -15.82
CA ALA A 23 -19.73 -2.23 -14.52
C ALA A 23 -20.83 -2.46 -13.48
N ASP A 24 -20.46 -3.00 -12.32
CA ASP A 24 -21.39 -3.27 -11.21
C ASP A 24 -21.79 -2.00 -10.44
N ARG A 25 -21.12 -0.87 -10.72
CA ARG A 25 -21.37 0.44 -10.12
C ARG A 25 -21.47 1.52 -11.19
N PRO A 26 -22.18 2.63 -10.92
CA PRO A 26 -22.27 3.74 -11.86
C PRO A 26 -20.89 4.27 -12.27
N VAL A 27 -20.55 4.11 -13.55
CA VAL A 27 -19.30 4.65 -14.10
C VAL A 27 -19.45 6.15 -14.28
N VAL A 28 -18.49 6.91 -13.74
CA VAL A 28 -18.45 8.37 -13.85
C VAL A 28 -17.39 8.84 -14.85
N GLY A 29 -16.39 7.99 -15.13
CA GLY A 29 -15.29 8.30 -16.04
C GLY A 29 -14.54 7.07 -16.55
N ILE A 30 -13.92 7.19 -17.70
CA ILE A 30 -13.05 6.17 -18.31
C ILE A 30 -11.80 6.87 -18.85
N MET A 31 -10.64 6.53 -18.28
CA MET A 31 -9.35 7.12 -18.61
C MET A 31 -8.45 6.09 -19.31
N LEU A 32 -7.95 6.45 -20.48
CA LEU A 32 -6.89 5.71 -21.16
C LEU A 32 -5.53 6.03 -20.54
N ARG A 33 -4.72 4.99 -20.34
CA ARG A 33 -3.36 5.04 -19.81
C ARG A 33 -2.37 4.45 -20.82
N GLY A 34 -1.12 4.30 -20.39
CA GLY A 34 -0.13 3.52 -21.14
C GLY A 34 0.31 4.14 -22.46
N SER A 35 0.78 3.30 -23.37
CA SER A 35 1.34 3.72 -24.67
C SER A 35 0.28 4.31 -25.60
N HIS A 36 -0.96 3.83 -25.54
CA HIS A 36 -2.09 4.40 -26.29
C HIS A 36 -2.44 5.82 -25.84
N ALA A 37 -2.40 6.10 -24.53
CA ALA A 37 -2.58 7.48 -24.04
C ALA A 37 -1.48 8.43 -24.57
N ARG A 38 -0.24 7.93 -24.68
CA ARG A 38 0.93 8.67 -25.17
C ARG A 38 1.05 8.72 -26.70
N ARG A 39 0.16 8.06 -27.45
CA ARG A 39 0.27 7.90 -28.92
C ARG A 39 1.58 7.25 -29.37
N ALA A 40 2.11 6.34 -28.55
CA ALA A 40 3.34 5.59 -28.80
C ALA A 40 3.09 4.08 -28.77
N ALA A 41 1.83 3.66 -28.99
CA ALA A 41 1.44 2.27 -29.02
C ALA A 41 2.04 1.55 -30.23
N THR A 42 2.45 0.32 -30.00
CA THR A 42 2.89 -0.63 -31.01
C THR A 42 1.86 -1.73 -31.15
N GLU A 43 2.10 -2.65 -32.08
CA GLU A 43 1.23 -3.77 -32.35
C GLU A 43 1.11 -4.79 -31.20
N HIS A 44 2.00 -4.69 -30.20
CA HIS A 44 2.04 -5.53 -29.01
C HIS A 44 1.66 -4.74 -27.74
N SER A 45 1.17 -3.51 -27.90
CA SER A 45 0.74 -2.70 -26.77
C SER A 45 -0.63 -3.13 -26.27
N ASP A 46 -0.74 -3.23 -24.94
CA ASP A 46 -2.00 -3.42 -24.25
C ASP A 46 -2.78 -2.11 -24.21
N VAL A 47 -4.10 -2.21 -24.21
CA VAL A 47 -5.01 -1.09 -23.97
C VAL A 47 -5.29 -1.01 -22.48
N ASP A 48 -4.59 -0.11 -21.79
CA ASP A 48 -4.74 0.13 -20.34
C ASP A 48 -5.82 1.18 -20.06
N VAL A 49 -6.83 0.83 -19.27
CA VAL A 49 -7.97 1.71 -18.95
C VAL A 49 -8.24 1.75 -17.45
N ASP A 50 -8.30 2.94 -16.86
CA ASP A 50 -8.90 3.13 -15.54
C ASP A 50 -10.41 3.43 -15.72
N VAL A 51 -11.26 2.60 -15.12
CA VAL A 51 -12.72 2.80 -15.06
C VAL A 51 -13.05 3.41 -13.71
N LEU A 52 -13.48 4.67 -13.70
CA LEU A 52 -13.80 5.41 -12.49
C LEU A 52 -15.29 5.25 -12.18
N VAL A 53 -15.61 4.72 -11.01
CA VAL A 53 -16.99 4.58 -10.53
C VAL A 53 -17.30 5.60 -9.43
N ALA A 54 -18.57 6.00 -9.32
CA ALA A 54 -19.01 6.89 -8.26
C ALA A 54 -18.71 6.26 -6.90
N THR A 55 -18.14 7.05 -5.98
CA THR A 55 -18.19 6.73 -4.56
C THR A 55 -19.66 6.62 -4.14
N GLU A 56 -19.99 5.59 -3.37
CA GLU A 56 -21.34 5.47 -2.82
C GLU A 56 -21.46 6.60 -1.81
N GLU A 57 -22.22 7.64 -2.16
CA GLU A 57 -22.74 8.56 -1.16
C GLU A 57 -23.89 7.83 -0.44
N PRO A 58 -23.87 7.73 0.89
CA PRO A 58 -24.99 7.21 1.64
C PRO A 58 -26.13 8.24 1.57
N ASN A 59 -27.13 7.87 0.77
CA ASN A 59 -28.43 8.52 0.54
C ASN A 59 -28.41 9.93 -0.09
N GLY A 60 -28.93 9.97 -1.32
CA GLY A 60 -29.34 11.19 -2.00
C GLY A 60 -30.66 11.76 -1.46
N ASP A 61 -30.77 13.09 -1.53
CA ASP A 61 -31.98 13.83 -1.93
C ASP A 61 -31.74 15.32 -1.74
N LEU A 62 -31.18 15.99 -2.74
CA LEU A 62 -31.31 17.44 -2.92
C LEU A 62 -31.10 17.72 -4.41
N LEU A 63 -32.20 17.77 -5.18
CA LEU A 63 -32.43 18.64 -6.35
C LEU A 63 -33.70 18.19 -7.10
N SER A 64 -34.86 18.21 -6.42
CA SER A 64 -36.16 18.34 -7.10
C SER A 64 -37.14 19.14 -6.25
N GLY A 65 -37.20 20.45 -6.49
CA GLY A 65 -38.32 21.34 -6.18
C GLY A 65 -38.33 22.40 -7.27
N ALA A 66 -39.42 22.76 -7.92
CA ALA A 66 -40.81 22.77 -7.50
C ALA A 66 -41.73 22.70 -8.73
N ASP A 67 -42.89 22.06 -8.60
CA ASP A 67 -44.16 22.79 -8.73
C ASP A 67 -45.38 21.94 -8.33
N ARG A 68 -46.37 22.63 -7.76
CA ARG A 68 -47.79 22.27 -7.49
C ARG A 68 -48.22 21.78 -6.10
N ALA A 69 -49.32 22.41 -5.71
CA ALA A 69 -50.02 22.40 -4.44
C ALA A 69 -51.20 21.39 -4.39
N ALA A 70 -51.69 21.21 -3.15
CA ALA A 70 -53.06 20.87 -2.71
C ALA A 70 -53.29 19.50 -2.01
N ASP A 71 -53.52 19.62 -0.69
CA ASP A 71 -54.45 18.94 0.22
C ASP A 71 -54.57 17.40 0.35
N GLY A 72 -54.29 16.93 1.57
CA GLY A 72 -54.72 15.64 2.15
C GLY A 72 -54.09 15.40 3.55
N PRO A 73 -54.81 14.84 4.55
CA PRO A 73 -54.39 14.89 5.96
C PRO A 73 -53.23 13.93 6.27
N SER A 74 -52.34 14.40 7.14
CA SER A 74 -51.05 13.82 7.48
C SER A 74 -51.12 12.70 8.52
N ILE A 75 -50.37 11.62 8.26
CA ILE A 75 -49.94 10.64 9.27
C ILE A 75 -48.56 11.09 9.78
N PRO A 76 -48.31 11.19 11.10
CA PRO A 76 -47.03 11.69 11.60
C PRO A 76 -45.90 10.66 11.35
N ARG A 77 -44.91 11.04 10.52
CA ARG A 77 -43.62 10.34 10.45
C ARG A 77 -42.77 10.76 11.66
N PRO A 78 -42.05 9.83 12.30
CA PRO A 78 -41.13 10.16 13.38
C PRO A 78 -39.99 11.05 12.86
N ALA A 79 -39.66 12.07 13.64
CA ALA A 79 -38.61 13.04 13.32
C ALA A 79 -37.25 12.35 13.19
N VAL A 80 -36.58 12.58 12.06
CA VAL A 80 -35.18 12.23 11.86
C VAL A 80 -34.33 13.30 12.56
N PRO A 81 -33.44 12.94 13.50
CA PRO A 81 -32.50 13.90 14.09
C PRO A 81 -31.48 14.35 13.02
N PRO A 82 -31.09 15.64 12.99
CA PRO A 82 -30.13 16.13 12.01
C PRO A 82 -28.72 15.69 12.40
N GLY A 83 -27.96 15.20 11.42
CA GLY A 83 -26.50 15.09 11.52
C GLY A 83 -25.97 13.68 11.67
N VAL A 84 -25.89 12.94 10.55
CA VAL A 84 -24.82 11.96 10.34
C VAL A 84 -24.32 12.17 8.92
N ALA A 85 -23.17 12.83 8.80
CA ALA A 85 -22.44 12.86 7.54
C ALA A 85 -21.99 11.43 7.20
N SER A 86 -22.28 11.07 5.96
CA SER A 86 -21.81 9.90 5.21
C SER A 86 -20.52 9.21 5.69
N ARG A 87 -20.59 7.94 6.14
CA ARG A 87 -19.42 7.03 6.23
C ARG A 87 -19.04 6.56 4.82
N ALA A 88 -17.79 6.78 4.42
CA ALA A 88 -17.25 6.28 3.16
C ALA A 88 -17.26 4.74 3.13
N ALA A 89 -17.85 4.17 2.08
CA ALA A 89 -17.78 2.75 1.75
C ALA A 89 -16.34 2.30 1.50
N ASP A 90 -16.05 1.00 1.68
CA ASP A 90 -14.75 0.42 1.31
C ASP A 90 -14.38 0.80 -0.14
N PRO A 91 -13.10 1.08 -0.40
CA PRO A 91 -12.64 1.49 -1.71
C PRO A 91 -12.88 0.37 -2.72
N TYR A 92 -13.73 0.63 -3.71
CA TYR A 92 -14.00 -0.35 -4.76
C TYR A 92 -12.76 -0.42 -5.65
N ALA A 93 -12.16 -1.60 -5.78
CA ALA A 93 -11.04 -1.84 -6.67
C ALA A 93 -11.16 -3.23 -7.30
N VAL A 94 -11.33 -3.28 -8.62
CA VAL A 94 -11.42 -4.52 -9.39
C VAL A 94 -10.48 -4.44 -10.58
N ARG A 95 -9.69 -5.48 -10.81
CA ARG A 95 -8.90 -5.65 -12.04
C ARG A 95 -9.57 -6.69 -12.93
N ARG A 96 -9.77 -6.35 -14.20
CA ARG A 96 -10.27 -7.26 -15.23
C ARG A 96 -9.34 -7.22 -16.44
N ALA A 97 -9.19 -8.35 -17.10
CA ALA A 97 -8.42 -8.47 -18.32
C ALA A 97 -9.30 -9.09 -19.41
N TYR A 98 -9.17 -8.61 -20.63
CA TYR A 98 -9.91 -9.11 -21.79
C TYR A 98 -8.95 -9.33 -22.96
N LEU A 99 -9.25 -10.33 -23.78
CA LEU A 99 -8.68 -10.47 -25.11
C LEU A 99 -9.77 -10.09 -26.12
N ALA A 100 -9.56 -8.98 -26.82
CA ALA A 100 -10.49 -8.41 -27.79
C ALA A 100 -10.03 -8.74 -29.20
N GLU A 101 -10.93 -9.22 -30.06
CA GLU A 101 -10.65 -9.28 -31.49
C GLU A 101 -10.87 -7.91 -32.13
N PHE A 102 -9.88 -7.43 -32.89
CA PHE A 102 -9.98 -6.21 -33.68
C PHE A 102 -9.20 -6.39 -34.99
N GLU A 103 -9.88 -6.21 -36.12
CA GLU A 103 -9.30 -6.37 -37.47
C GLU A 103 -8.51 -7.69 -37.65
N GLY A 104 -9.05 -8.79 -37.10
CA GLY A 104 -8.43 -10.12 -37.19
C GLY A 104 -7.24 -10.35 -36.26
N ARG A 105 -7.03 -9.48 -35.26
CA ARG A 105 -5.96 -9.59 -34.26
C ARG A 105 -6.52 -9.61 -32.85
N LEU A 106 -5.83 -10.31 -31.94
CA LEU A 106 -6.12 -10.23 -30.51
C LEU A 106 -5.39 -9.03 -29.89
N VAL A 107 -6.14 -8.26 -29.10
CA VAL A 107 -5.68 -7.10 -28.34
C VAL A 107 -5.96 -7.37 -26.87
N HIS A 108 -4.95 -7.23 -26.02
CA HIS A 108 -5.14 -7.31 -24.57
C HIS A 108 -5.69 -5.97 -24.06
N VAL A 109 -6.83 -6.01 -23.36
CA VAL A 109 -7.45 -4.85 -22.71
C VAL A 109 -7.40 -5.05 -21.20
N SER A 110 -6.61 -4.22 -20.53
CA SER A 110 -6.40 -4.24 -19.09
C SER A 110 -7.25 -3.15 -18.44
N VAL A 111 -8.15 -3.54 -17.55
CA VAL A 111 -9.13 -2.65 -16.92
C VAL A 111 -8.91 -2.62 -15.41
N ALA A 112 -8.61 -1.43 -14.90
CA ALA A 112 -8.56 -1.14 -13.47
C ALA A 112 -9.80 -0.31 -13.09
N ALA A 113 -10.84 -0.96 -12.58
CA ALA A 113 -12.01 -0.27 -12.07
C ALA A 113 -11.76 0.17 -10.62
N ARG A 114 -11.94 1.46 -10.32
CA ARG A 114 -11.78 2.03 -8.99
C ARG A 114 -12.84 3.08 -8.68
N ASP A 115 -13.22 3.25 -7.42
CA ASP A 115 -13.94 4.47 -7.06
C ASP A 115 -13.02 5.70 -7.25
N VAL A 116 -13.63 6.85 -7.55
CA VAL A 116 -12.88 8.09 -7.85
C VAL A 116 -11.96 8.50 -6.69
N ARG A 117 -12.39 8.32 -5.44
CA ARG A 117 -11.61 8.75 -4.28
C ARG A 117 -10.33 7.94 -4.16
N SER A 118 -10.43 6.62 -4.25
CA SER A 118 -9.29 5.71 -4.26
C SER A 118 -8.34 5.96 -5.43
N TRP A 119 -8.88 6.33 -6.59
CA TRP A 119 -8.07 6.71 -7.74
C TRP A 119 -7.27 7.99 -7.47
N VAL A 120 -7.89 9.03 -6.89
CA VAL A 120 -7.19 10.26 -6.50
C VAL A 120 -6.16 10.00 -5.41
N GLU A 121 -6.50 9.22 -4.38
CA GLU A 121 -5.57 8.84 -3.30
C GLU A 121 -4.36 8.08 -3.87
N ARG A 122 -4.55 7.18 -4.84
CA ARG A 122 -3.46 6.48 -5.52
C ARG A 122 -2.57 7.41 -6.33
N LEU A 123 -3.12 8.43 -6.98
CA LEU A 123 -2.33 9.45 -7.68
C LEU A 123 -1.47 10.27 -6.71
N GLY A 124 -1.91 10.40 -5.45
CA GLY A 124 -1.13 10.98 -4.37
C GLY A 124 0.02 10.10 -3.85
N GLN A 125 0.20 8.88 -4.35
CA GLN A 125 1.25 7.95 -3.92
C GLN A 125 2.34 7.79 -4.99
N PRO A 126 3.61 7.58 -4.60
CA PRO A 126 4.69 7.33 -5.53
C PRO A 126 4.45 6.12 -6.44
N ALA A 127 5.05 6.15 -7.62
CA ALA A 127 5.02 5.04 -8.57
C ALA A 127 6.18 4.06 -8.30
N ASP A 128 5.84 2.79 -8.07
CA ASP A 128 6.79 1.69 -7.84
C ASP A 128 7.74 1.45 -9.02
N TRP A 129 7.28 1.67 -10.24
CA TRP A 129 8.06 1.49 -11.46
C TRP A 129 9.01 2.65 -11.78
N ALA A 130 8.94 3.76 -11.03
CA ALA A 130 9.59 5.02 -11.38
C ALA A 130 10.96 5.23 -10.70
N PHE A 131 11.53 4.22 -10.03
CA PHE A 131 12.80 4.34 -9.29
C PHE A 131 12.78 5.46 -8.23
N GLY A 132 11.60 5.76 -7.68
CA GLY A 132 11.39 6.88 -6.76
C GLY A 132 11.36 8.27 -7.39
N LEU A 133 11.46 8.38 -8.72
CA LEU A 133 11.31 9.64 -9.45
C LEU A 133 9.83 10.03 -9.59
N PRO A 134 9.52 11.34 -9.56
CA PRO A 134 8.15 11.82 -9.74
C PRO A 134 7.64 11.58 -11.17
N VAL A 135 6.36 11.22 -11.29
CA VAL A 135 5.73 10.85 -12.56
C VAL A 135 4.88 11.99 -13.10
N THR A 136 4.89 12.16 -14.42
CA THR A 136 4.06 13.11 -15.18
C THR A 136 3.58 12.40 -16.45
N ALA A 137 2.71 11.40 -16.29
CA ALA A 137 2.33 10.50 -17.38
C ALA A 137 1.11 11.03 -18.14
N PRO A 138 1.14 11.14 -19.48
CA PRO A 138 -0.04 11.49 -20.26
C PRO A 138 -1.20 10.53 -20.02
N ALA A 139 -2.40 11.08 -19.95
CA ALA A 139 -3.64 10.34 -19.84
C ALA A 139 -4.70 10.97 -20.75
N ARG A 140 -5.68 10.18 -21.17
CA ARG A 140 -6.74 10.67 -22.04
C ARG A 140 -8.09 10.25 -21.51
N LEU A 141 -8.97 11.23 -21.33
CA LEU A 141 -10.35 10.95 -21.02
C LEU A 141 -11.06 10.43 -22.27
N ILE A 142 -11.51 9.17 -22.24
CA ILE A 142 -12.30 8.59 -23.33
C ILE A 142 -13.78 8.92 -23.13
N TRP A 143 -14.26 8.83 -21.89
CA TRP A 143 -15.65 9.08 -21.57
C TRP A 143 -15.81 9.60 -20.13
N ALA A 144 -16.77 10.49 -19.90
CA ALA A 144 -17.21 10.91 -18.57
C ALA A 144 -18.67 11.36 -18.59
N THR A 145 -19.31 11.29 -17.44
CA THR A 145 -20.57 12.02 -17.21
C THR A 145 -20.33 13.55 -17.28
N PRO A 146 -21.32 14.35 -17.70
CA PRO A 146 -21.15 15.81 -17.81
C PRO A 146 -20.67 16.48 -16.52
N GLU A 147 -21.17 16.00 -15.37
CA GLU A 147 -20.85 16.50 -14.03
C GLU A 147 -19.39 16.26 -13.66
N TRP A 148 -18.86 15.08 -14.02
CA TRP A 148 -17.49 14.70 -13.69
C TRP A 148 -16.46 15.16 -14.71
N ARG A 149 -16.85 15.37 -15.98
CA ARG A 149 -15.91 15.68 -17.07
C ARG A 149 -14.90 16.77 -16.70
N ARG A 150 -15.34 17.91 -16.16
CA ARG A 150 -14.44 19.01 -15.76
C ARG A 150 -13.49 18.66 -14.60
N ARG A 151 -13.83 17.66 -13.78
CA ARG A 151 -13.06 17.24 -12.60
C ARG A 151 -12.00 16.17 -12.92
N ILE A 152 -12.24 15.35 -13.95
CA ILE A 152 -11.39 14.20 -14.29
C ILE A 152 -10.76 14.25 -15.68
N ASP A 153 -11.06 15.28 -16.48
CA ASP A 153 -10.36 15.53 -17.75
C ASP A 153 -8.95 16.05 -17.47
N LEU A 154 -8.10 15.13 -17.00
CA LEU A 154 -6.71 15.37 -16.64
C LEU A 154 -5.84 14.88 -17.81
N PRO A 155 -5.25 15.79 -18.61
CA PRO A 155 -4.40 15.40 -19.75
C PRO A 155 -3.09 14.72 -19.31
N VAL A 156 -2.75 14.88 -18.04
CA VAL A 156 -1.55 14.32 -17.41
C VAL A 156 -1.91 13.87 -16.00
N LEU A 157 -1.40 12.71 -15.62
CA LEU A 157 -1.52 12.15 -14.29
C LEU A 157 -0.16 12.22 -13.61
N CYS A 158 -0.15 12.98 -12.51
CA CYS A 158 1.04 13.22 -11.72
C CYS A 158 1.05 12.25 -10.52
N GLN A 159 2.23 11.73 -10.20
CA GLN A 159 2.47 11.04 -8.94
C GLN A 159 3.72 11.63 -8.29
N PRO A 160 3.74 11.79 -6.96
CA PRO A 160 4.89 12.36 -6.28
C PRO A 160 6.10 11.43 -6.40
N ALA A 161 7.26 12.00 -6.09
CA ALA A 161 8.47 11.23 -5.89
C ALA A 161 8.37 10.40 -4.61
N ASP A 162 9.07 9.28 -4.55
CA ASP A 162 9.23 8.51 -3.31
C ASP A 162 10.16 9.24 -2.34
N GLU A 163 10.09 8.94 -1.05
CA GLU A 163 10.98 9.50 -0.05
C GLU A 163 12.47 9.22 -0.37
N PRO A 164 13.41 10.10 0.00
CA PRO A 164 14.84 9.83 -0.15
C PRO A 164 15.28 8.68 0.77
N ARG A 165 15.32 7.45 0.22
CA ARG A 165 15.60 6.22 0.96
C ARG A 165 17.10 6.00 1.25
N LEU A 166 17.75 6.99 1.88
CA LEU A 166 19.19 6.94 2.17
C LEU A 166 19.55 5.83 3.17
N GLU A 167 18.73 5.63 4.20
CA GLU A 167 18.92 4.54 5.17
C GLU A 167 18.92 3.18 4.47
N GLU A 168 17.89 2.89 3.67
CA GLU A 168 17.76 1.63 2.95
C GLU A 168 18.91 1.43 1.96
N LEU A 169 19.38 2.51 1.31
CA LEU A 169 20.53 2.47 0.41
C LEU A 169 21.81 2.03 1.15
N ILE A 170 22.06 2.60 2.34
CA ILE A 170 23.21 2.27 3.19
C ILE A 170 23.08 0.85 3.75
N ALA A 171 21.90 0.48 4.26
CA ALA A 171 21.62 -0.85 4.77
C ALA A 171 21.84 -1.92 3.69
N THR A 172 21.42 -1.64 2.45
CA THR A 172 21.61 -2.54 1.32
C THR A 172 23.08 -2.67 0.93
N LEU A 173 23.88 -1.61 1.03
CA LEU A 173 25.34 -1.74 0.88
C LEU A 173 25.95 -2.65 1.96
N GLY A 174 25.45 -2.58 3.19
CA GLY A 174 25.82 -3.50 4.27
C GLY A 174 25.52 -4.96 3.93
N LYS A 175 24.36 -5.24 3.33
CA LYS A 175 23.99 -6.58 2.84
C LYS A 175 24.97 -7.07 1.77
N ILE A 176 25.37 -6.21 0.84
CA ILE A 176 26.37 -6.55 -0.20
C ILE A 176 27.72 -6.86 0.44
N ALA A 177 28.16 -6.07 1.43
CA ALA A 177 29.42 -6.31 2.14
C ALA A 177 29.40 -7.65 2.90
N ALA A 178 28.29 -7.97 3.57
CA ALA A 178 28.10 -9.24 4.25
C ALA A 178 28.10 -10.43 3.27
N ALA A 179 27.35 -10.32 2.17
CA ALA A 179 27.32 -11.35 1.13
C ALA A 179 28.69 -11.55 0.48
N ARG A 180 29.45 -10.46 0.25
CA ARG A 180 30.81 -10.56 -0.30
C ARG A 180 31.76 -11.26 0.66
N TRP A 181 31.66 -10.97 1.95
CA TRP A 181 32.45 -11.62 3.00
C TRP A 181 32.16 -13.12 3.09
N ALA A 182 30.90 -13.51 2.94
CA ALA A 182 30.44 -14.90 2.95
C ALA A 182 30.71 -15.66 1.64
N ASP A 183 31.30 -15.01 0.63
CA ASP A 183 31.45 -15.52 -0.74
C ASP A 183 30.12 -15.99 -1.37
N ASP A 184 29.04 -15.23 -1.12
CA ASP A 184 27.71 -15.44 -1.69
C ASP A 184 27.53 -14.57 -2.96
N PRO A 185 27.76 -15.12 -4.17
CA PRO A 185 27.62 -14.36 -5.40
C PRO A 185 26.17 -13.97 -5.73
N LEU A 186 25.18 -14.73 -5.25
CA LEU A 186 23.77 -14.44 -5.51
C LEU A 186 23.28 -13.31 -4.61
N GLY A 187 23.60 -13.36 -3.31
CA GLY A 187 23.29 -12.30 -2.37
C GLY A 187 23.88 -10.95 -2.78
N VAL A 188 25.13 -10.94 -3.28
CA VAL A 188 25.75 -9.72 -3.84
C VAL A 188 24.95 -9.16 -5.01
N ARG A 189 24.54 -10.01 -5.97
CA ARG A 189 23.83 -9.56 -7.17
C ARG A 189 22.40 -9.08 -6.87
N LEU A 190 21.68 -9.80 -6.00
CA LEU A 190 20.34 -9.42 -5.57
C LEU A 190 20.37 -8.06 -4.84
N ALA A 191 21.20 -7.94 -3.81
CA ALA A 191 21.30 -6.69 -3.05
C ALA A 191 21.85 -5.53 -3.90
N ALA A 192 22.76 -5.78 -4.85
CA ALA A 192 23.23 -4.74 -5.77
C ALA A 192 22.12 -4.23 -6.71
N ALA A 193 21.25 -5.11 -7.19
CA ALA A 193 20.12 -4.71 -8.03
C ALA A 193 19.12 -3.85 -7.24
N ASP A 194 18.86 -4.19 -5.98
CA ASP A 194 17.99 -3.40 -5.11
C ASP A 194 18.62 -2.04 -4.77
N LEU A 195 19.93 -2.02 -4.46
CA LEU A 195 20.67 -0.78 -4.22
C LEU A 195 20.59 0.17 -5.42
N ALA A 196 20.78 -0.34 -6.64
CA ALA A 196 20.69 0.47 -7.85
C ALA A 196 19.27 1.00 -8.09
N ARG A 197 18.22 0.27 -7.67
CA ARG A 197 16.83 0.77 -7.74
C ARG A 197 16.55 1.90 -6.75
N LEU A 198 17.25 1.90 -5.61
CA LEU A 198 17.13 2.94 -4.59
C LEU A 198 17.91 4.22 -4.93
N CYS A 199 19.02 4.13 -5.69
CA CYS A 199 19.88 5.28 -6.01
C CYS A 199 19.13 6.53 -6.52
N PRO A 200 18.19 6.43 -7.48
CA PRO A 200 17.52 7.63 -8.00
C PRO A 200 16.59 8.29 -6.99
N SER A 201 16.00 7.53 -6.05
CA SER A 201 15.16 8.10 -4.96
C SER A 201 15.95 9.05 -4.06
N VAL A 202 17.25 8.77 -3.84
CA VAL A 202 18.15 9.60 -3.03
C VAL A 202 18.70 10.76 -3.85
N LEU A 203 19.21 10.48 -5.06
CA LEU A 203 19.80 11.50 -5.95
C LEU A 203 18.76 12.47 -6.53
N ARG A 204 17.46 12.23 -6.38
CA ARG A 204 16.43 13.20 -6.78
C ARG A 204 16.54 14.53 -6.03
N LEU A 205 17.08 14.51 -4.80
CA LEU A 205 17.27 15.74 -3.99
C LEU A 205 18.13 16.76 -4.74
N VAL A 206 19.18 16.28 -5.43
CA VAL A 206 20.06 17.08 -6.30
C VAL A 206 19.58 17.18 -7.75
N ASN A 207 18.48 16.52 -8.11
CA ASN A 207 17.90 16.52 -9.45
C ASN A 207 16.38 16.83 -9.43
N PRO A 208 15.94 17.95 -8.82
CA PRO A 208 14.53 18.19 -8.51
C PRO A 208 13.63 18.40 -9.74
N SER A 209 14.20 18.64 -10.92
CA SER A 209 13.48 18.86 -12.18
C SER A 209 13.20 17.57 -12.97
N VAL A 210 13.84 16.45 -12.62
CA VAL A 210 13.67 15.19 -13.35
C VAL A 210 12.27 14.63 -13.11
N ARG A 211 11.52 14.41 -14.17
CA ARG A 211 10.16 13.84 -14.18
C ARG A 211 10.12 12.73 -15.21
N VAL A 212 9.32 11.69 -14.97
CA VAL A 212 9.25 10.52 -15.85
C VAL A 212 7.83 10.26 -16.33
N VAL A 213 7.68 9.78 -17.57
CA VAL A 213 6.37 9.62 -18.22
C VAL A 213 6.01 8.17 -18.53
N SER A 214 6.98 7.26 -18.44
CA SER A 214 6.81 5.82 -18.68
C SER A 214 7.90 5.01 -17.98
N ARG A 215 7.72 3.69 -17.86
CA ARG A 215 8.74 2.80 -17.27
C ARG A 215 10.08 2.82 -18.01
N ARG A 216 10.06 2.87 -19.35
CA ARG A 216 11.29 2.93 -20.16
C ARG A 216 12.03 4.25 -19.99
N ASP A 217 11.27 5.33 -19.93
CA ASP A 217 11.76 6.68 -19.65
C ASP A 217 12.32 6.79 -18.24
N ALA A 218 11.64 6.19 -17.24
CA ALA A 218 12.13 6.14 -15.87
C ALA A 218 13.50 5.43 -15.76
N LEU A 219 13.70 4.31 -16.45
CA LEU A 219 15.01 3.67 -16.51
C LEU A 219 16.05 4.57 -17.19
N ALA A 220 15.70 5.27 -18.28
CA ALA A 220 16.63 6.19 -18.95
C ALA A 220 17.04 7.34 -18.02
N ALA A 221 16.05 8.02 -17.42
CA ALA A 221 16.27 9.10 -16.47
C ALA A 221 17.07 8.65 -15.24
N ALA A 222 16.79 7.46 -14.72
CA ALA A 222 17.53 6.88 -13.60
C ALA A 222 19.00 6.59 -13.92
N LEU A 223 19.34 6.27 -15.18
CA LEU A 223 20.71 6.01 -15.64
C LEU A 223 21.49 7.28 -15.98
N ASP A 224 20.78 8.32 -16.44
CA ASP A 224 21.36 9.54 -17.01
C ASP A 224 20.94 10.79 -16.20
N LEU A 225 20.98 10.70 -14.86
CA LEU A 225 20.70 11.83 -13.96
C LEU A 225 21.68 12.99 -14.20
N PRO A 226 21.22 14.26 -14.31
CA PRO A 226 22.09 15.42 -14.57
C PRO A 226 23.22 15.61 -13.56
N VAL A 227 22.92 15.44 -12.27
CA VAL A 227 23.89 15.47 -11.18
C VAL A 227 24.01 14.05 -10.61
N ALA A 228 25.13 13.41 -10.89
CA ALA A 228 25.39 12.04 -10.48
C ALA A 228 26.88 11.80 -10.18
N PRO A 229 27.21 10.74 -9.42
CA PRO A 229 28.60 10.33 -9.20
C PRO A 229 29.39 10.05 -10.48
N PRO A 230 30.73 10.20 -10.47
CA PRO A 230 31.56 9.75 -11.58
C PRO A 230 31.36 8.27 -11.90
N GLY A 231 31.16 7.92 -13.18
CA GLY A 231 30.93 6.53 -13.61
C GLY A 231 29.54 5.97 -13.26
N TYR A 232 28.62 6.80 -12.74
CA TYR A 232 27.31 6.38 -12.24
C TYR A 232 26.54 5.48 -13.20
N ARG A 233 26.42 5.85 -14.48
CA ARG A 233 25.70 5.07 -15.48
C ARG A 233 26.23 3.64 -15.62
N ASP A 234 27.55 3.49 -15.66
CA ASP A 234 28.18 2.19 -15.85
C ASP A 234 28.04 1.31 -14.61
N ASP A 235 28.10 1.93 -13.43
CA ASP A 235 27.90 1.25 -12.15
C ASP A 235 26.44 0.84 -11.94
N MET A 236 25.48 1.71 -12.29
CA MET A 236 24.06 1.39 -12.30
C MET A 236 23.76 0.20 -13.22
N LEU A 237 24.25 0.22 -14.47
CA LEU A 237 24.04 -0.90 -15.41
C LEU A 237 24.62 -2.20 -14.87
N ARG A 238 25.79 -2.17 -14.23
CA ARG A 238 26.42 -3.35 -13.63
C ARG A 238 25.63 -3.88 -12.44
N CYS A 239 25.20 -3.00 -11.53
CA CYS A 239 24.41 -3.37 -10.36
C CYS A 239 23.01 -3.88 -10.72
N LEU A 240 22.36 -3.31 -11.74
CA LEU A 240 21.09 -3.79 -12.28
C LEU A 240 21.21 -5.12 -13.05
N GLY A 241 22.42 -5.64 -13.24
CA GLY A 241 22.66 -6.87 -14.02
C GLY A 241 22.52 -6.68 -15.54
N LEU A 242 22.44 -5.45 -16.02
CA LEU A 242 22.35 -5.09 -17.44
C LEU A 242 23.71 -5.00 -18.13
N ARG A 243 24.80 -5.04 -17.35
CA ARG A 243 26.17 -5.18 -17.83
C ARG A 243 26.87 -6.32 -17.09
N PRO A 244 27.60 -7.21 -17.79
CA PRO A 244 28.35 -8.27 -17.15
C PRO A 244 29.43 -7.73 -16.20
N GLY A 245 29.73 -8.51 -15.17
CA GLY A 245 30.77 -8.21 -14.19
C GLY A 245 30.91 -9.35 -13.20
N THR A 246 32.13 -9.53 -12.70
CA THR A 246 32.43 -10.41 -11.56
C THR A 246 31.74 -9.91 -10.29
N THR A 247 31.57 -10.79 -9.31
CA THR A 247 31.00 -10.43 -8.01
C THR A 247 31.74 -9.27 -7.34
N GLY A 248 33.08 -9.23 -7.47
CA GLY A 248 33.90 -8.14 -6.96
C GLY A 248 33.66 -6.81 -7.69
N GLU A 249 33.51 -6.83 -9.01
CA GLU A 249 33.20 -5.61 -9.79
C GLU A 249 31.80 -5.07 -9.49
N VAL A 250 30.81 -5.95 -9.29
CA VAL A 250 29.44 -5.56 -8.88
C VAL A 250 29.46 -4.93 -7.49
N ALA A 251 30.13 -5.58 -6.53
CA ALA A 251 30.28 -5.05 -5.18
C ALA A 251 31.01 -3.68 -5.16
N ALA A 252 32.08 -3.54 -5.95
CA ALA A 252 32.82 -2.28 -6.07
C ALA A 252 31.99 -1.17 -6.73
N ALA A 253 31.18 -1.50 -7.74
CA ALA A 253 30.24 -0.57 -8.36
C ALA A 253 29.19 -0.07 -7.36
N ALA A 254 28.58 -0.96 -6.59
CA ALA A 254 27.65 -0.60 -5.53
C ALA A 254 28.28 0.33 -4.48
N GLY A 255 29.52 0.03 -4.07
CA GLY A 255 30.30 0.90 -3.19
C GLY A 255 30.46 2.31 -3.76
N ARG A 256 30.90 2.43 -5.02
CA ARG A 256 31.09 3.73 -5.71
C ARG A 256 29.79 4.53 -5.83
N LEU A 257 28.66 3.88 -6.13
CA LEU A 257 27.35 4.53 -6.19
C LEU A 257 27.01 5.22 -4.86
N VAL A 258 27.14 4.51 -3.74
CA VAL A 258 26.80 5.06 -2.42
C VAL A 258 27.80 6.12 -1.97
N THR A 259 29.11 5.84 -2.05
CA THR A 259 30.13 6.80 -1.61
C THR A 259 30.17 8.06 -2.48
N GLY A 260 29.77 7.95 -3.74
CA GLY A 260 29.64 9.11 -4.63
C GLY A 260 28.34 9.89 -4.41
N ALA A 261 27.24 9.23 -4.05
CA ALA A 261 25.95 9.89 -3.82
C ALA A 261 25.93 10.68 -2.50
N VAL A 262 26.54 10.15 -1.44
CA VAL A 262 26.50 10.75 -0.09
C VAL A 262 27.00 12.20 -0.04
N PRO A 263 28.15 12.56 -0.64
CA PRO A 263 28.59 13.96 -0.69
C PRO A 263 27.61 14.88 -1.43
N LEU A 264 26.93 14.39 -2.47
CA LEU A 264 25.98 15.18 -3.26
C LEU A 264 24.73 15.54 -2.47
N VAL A 265 24.24 14.61 -1.64
CA VAL A 265 23.00 14.81 -0.86
C VAL A 265 23.24 15.39 0.54
N ARG A 266 24.50 15.55 0.97
CA ARG A 266 24.85 16.17 2.27
C ARG A 266 24.21 17.54 2.52
N PRO A 267 24.09 18.44 1.53
CA PRO A 267 23.40 19.72 1.72
C PRO A 267 21.90 19.60 2.06
N TYR A 268 21.30 18.42 1.85
CA TYR A 268 19.88 18.12 2.06
C TYR A 268 19.65 17.30 3.34
N ALA A 269 20.49 17.50 4.35
CA ALA A 269 20.41 16.76 5.61
C ALA A 269 19.06 16.97 6.33
N GLU A 270 18.46 18.16 6.21
CA GLU A 270 17.15 18.45 6.79
C GLU A 270 16.04 17.62 6.14
N GLU A 271 16.03 17.50 4.81
CA GLU A 271 15.07 16.67 4.07
C GLU A 271 15.28 15.18 4.36
N ILE A 272 16.52 14.75 4.59
CA ILE A 272 16.84 13.39 5.01
C ILE A 272 16.36 13.13 6.44
N ALA A 273 16.51 14.11 7.35
CA ALA A 273 16.07 14.00 8.74
C ALA A 273 14.56 13.79 8.86
N ALA A 274 13.77 14.41 7.98
CA ALA A 274 12.32 14.28 7.94
C ALA A 274 11.85 12.83 7.65
N VAL A 275 12.69 12.01 7.01
CA VAL A 275 12.36 10.64 6.59
C VAL A 275 13.10 9.60 7.43
N ALA A 276 14.41 9.75 7.56
CA ALA A 276 15.28 8.75 8.20
C ALA A 276 15.63 9.07 9.66
N GLY A 277 15.09 10.17 10.20
CA GLY A 277 15.36 10.64 11.55
C GLY A 277 16.65 11.47 11.67
N ALA A 278 16.75 12.19 12.79
CA ALA A 278 17.83 13.17 13.03
C ALA A 278 19.22 12.53 13.10
N ASP A 279 19.37 11.33 13.66
CA ASP A 279 20.71 10.73 13.85
C ASP A 279 21.42 10.42 12.53
N LEU A 280 20.70 9.94 11.50
CA LEU A 280 21.32 9.69 10.19
C LEU A 280 21.73 10.99 9.50
N ALA A 281 20.91 12.03 9.62
CA ALA A 281 21.22 13.35 9.08
C ALA A 281 22.42 13.99 9.80
N GLU A 282 22.50 13.88 11.13
CA GLU A 282 23.66 14.31 11.90
C GLU A 282 24.92 13.53 11.50
N ALA A 283 24.81 12.20 11.36
CA ALA A 283 25.92 11.35 10.92
C ALA A 283 26.42 11.68 9.51
N LEU A 284 25.51 12.16 8.64
CA LEU A 284 25.83 12.66 7.31
C LEU A 284 26.59 13.99 7.37
N VAL A 285 26.36 14.84 8.37
CA VAL A 285 27.05 16.14 8.49
C VAL A 285 28.37 16.00 9.27
N ASP A 286 28.39 15.24 10.37
CA ASP A 286 29.53 15.11 11.29
C ASP A 286 30.61 14.11 10.82
N GLY A 287 30.37 13.40 9.71
CA GLY A 287 31.30 12.46 9.10
C GLY A 287 31.31 11.06 9.72
N ARG A 288 30.42 10.73 10.67
CA ARG A 288 30.19 9.35 11.11
C ARG A 288 29.79 8.44 9.95
N LEU A 289 28.91 8.93 9.07
CA LEU A 289 28.47 8.16 7.90
C LEU A 289 29.64 7.87 6.94
N ASP A 290 30.51 8.85 6.68
CA ASP A 290 31.70 8.66 5.83
C ASP A 290 32.63 7.56 6.40
N ARG A 291 32.84 7.57 7.72
CA ARG A 291 33.64 6.53 8.40
C ARG A 291 32.99 5.16 8.31
N TYR A 292 31.67 5.07 8.46
CA TYR A 292 30.93 3.82 8.32
C TYR A 292 30.99 3.28 6.89
N LEU A 293 30.83 4.14 5.88
CA LEU A 293 30.96 3.74 4.47
C LEU A 293 32.40 3.32 4.13
N ALA A 294 33.41 3.97 4.70
CA ALA A 294 34.81 3.54 4.57
C ALA A 294 35.06 2.16 5.21
N GLN A 295 34.31 1.79 6.26
CA GLN A 295 34.35 0.44 6.82
C GLN A 295 33.73 -0.58 5.86
N LEU A 296 32.53 -0.29 5.33
CA LEU A 296 31.85 -1.19 4.39
C LEU A 296 32.64 -1.40 3.10
N THR A 297 33.13 -0.31 2.49
CA THR A 297 33.88 -0.39 1.21
C THR A 297 35.19 -1.13 1.32
N ARG A 298 35.88 -1.06 2.47
CA ARG A 298 37.06 -1.91 2.74
C ARG A 298 36.72 -3.40 2.78
N ALA A 299 35.53 -3.77 3.26
CA ALA A 299 35.08 -5.16 3.24
C ALA A 299 34.77 -5.65 1.81
N LEU A 300 34.25 -4.78 0.93
CA LEU A 300 33.95 -5.12 -0.47
C LEU A 300 35.21 -5.49 -1.29
N GLY A 301 36.36 -4.90 -0.94
CA GLY A 301 37.63 -5.12 -1.64
C GLY A 301 38.39 -6.39 -1.23
N ARG A 302 37.91 -7.14 -0.23
CA ARG A 302 38.57 -8.37 0.26
C ARG A 302 37.92 -9.62 -0.37
N PRO A 303 38.71 -10.59 -0.88
CA PRO A 303 38.19 -11.92 -1.19
C PRO A 303 37.58 -12.54 0.07
N GLY A 304 36.41 -13.17 -0.06
CA GLY A 304 35.71 -13.79 1.06
C GLY A 304 36.54 -14.89 1.73
N ALA A 305 36.34 -15.07 3.03
CA ALA A 305 36.78 -16.29 3.69
C ALA A 305 35.82 -17.42 3.27
N THR A 306 36.30 -18.65 3.15
CA THR A 306 35.42 -19.82 2.91
C THR A 306 34.41 -19.90 4.04
N SER A 307 33.17 -19.48 3.78
CA SER A 307 32.11 -19.47 4.78
C SER A 307 31.54 -20.88 4.94
N ARG A 308 31.25 -21.25 6.19
CA ARG A 308 30.31 -22.34 6.47
C ARG A 308 28.92 -21.88 6.05
N ASP A 309 28.12 -22.81 5.57
CA ASP A 309 26.72 -22.58 5.25
C ASP A 309 25.97 -22.04 6.48
N THR A 310 25.64 -20.75 6.47
CA THR A 310 24.85 -20.08 7.52
C THR A 310 23.36 -20.07 7.19
N SER A 311 22.92 -20.79 6.14
CA SER A 311 21.49 -20.99 5.85
C SER A 311 20.79 -21.91 6.85
N ALA A 312 21.54 -22.50 7.78
CA ALA A 312 20.98 -23.24 8.90
C ALA A 312 20.05 -22.31 9.69
N VAL A 313 18.74 -22.49 9.46
CA VAL A 313 17.69 -21.99 10.34
C VAL A 313 18.09 -22.43 11.75
N PRO A 314 18.29 -21.50 12.70
CA PRO A 314 18.64 -21.87 14.06
C PRO A 314 17.64 -22.90 14.56
N THR A 315 18.13 -24.03 15.09
CA THR A 315 17.25 -25.02 15.71
C THR A 315 16.35 -24.29 16.70
N PRO A 316 15.02 -24.38 16.57
CA PRO A 316 14.13 -23.62 17.41
C PRO A 316 14.43 -23.91 18.88
N ARG A 317 14.68 -22.87 19.68
CA ARG A 317 14.68 -23.02 21.14
C ARG A 317 13.33 -23.62 21.54
N ALA A 318 13.36 -24.78 22.20
CA ALA A 318 12.17 -25.48 22.62
C ALA A 318 11.30 -24.54 23.47
N GLY A 319 10.09 -24.22 22.99
CA GLY A 319 9.09 -23.42 23.72
C GLY A 319 8.87 -21.96 23.27
N GLU A 320 9.61 -21.44 22.28
CA GLU A 320 9.53 -20.01 21.88
C GLU A 320 9.23 -19.77 20.38
N TRP A 321 8.33 -20.53 19.78
CA TRP A 321 7.89 -20.24 18.40
C TRP A 321 6.37 -20.20 18.29
N LEU A 322 5.86 -19.05 17.85
CA LEU A 322 4.56 -18.89 17.22
C LEU A 322 4.78 -19.05 15.71
N THR A 323 4.34 -20.16 15.13
CA THR A 323 4.17 -20.26 13.67
C THR A 323 3.02 -19.34 13.26
N VAL A 324 3.35 -18.23 12.60
CA VAL A 324 2.37 -17.37 11.93
C VAL A 324 1.98 -18.06 10.62
N PRO A 325 0.69 -18.38 10.37
CA PRO A 325 0.27 -18.84 9.06
C PRO A 325 0.51 -17.73 8.03
N ALA A 326 1.39 -17.96 7.06
CA ALA A 326 1.43 -17.15 5.86
C ALA A 326 0.28 -17.61 4.96
N SER A 327 -0.63 -16.71 4.61
CA SER A 327 -1.71 -17.01 3.66
C SER A 327 -1.15 -16.95 2.24
N ASP A 328 -1.32 -18.01 1.44
CA ASP A 328 -0.95 -18.10 0.02
C ASP A 328 -1.83 -17.22 -0.91
N ALA A 329 -2.40 -16.13 -0.40
CA ALA A 329 -3.21 -15.22 -1.19
C ALA A 329 -2.32 -14.36 -2.12
N PRO A 330 -2.70 -14.16 -3.40
CA PRO A 330 -1.88 -13.38 -4.33
C PRO A 330 -1.80 -11.93 -3.86
N VAL A 331 -0.58 -11.47 -3.56
CA VAL A 331 -0.27 -10.08 -3.26
C VAL A 331 -0.47 -9.25 -4.52
N THR A 332 -1.65 -8.65 -4.67
CA THR A 332 -1.87 -7.56 -5.61
C THR A 332 -1.89 -6.23 -4.86
N GLY A 333 -0.79 -5.49 -4.94
CA GLY A 333 -0.80 -4.03 -4.84
C GLY A 333 0.02 -3.42 -3.69
N ALA A 334 1.24 -3.00 -4.04
CA ALA A 334 2.01 -1.85 -3.52
C ALA A 334 2.34 -1.75 -2.01
N PRO A 335 3.55 -1.28 -1.66
CA PRO A 335 3.97 -1.12 -0.27
C PRO A 335 3.20 0.02 0.40
N ALA A 336 2.83 -0.20 1.66
CA ALA A 336 2.34 0.85 2.54
C ALA A 336 3.52 1.72 2.99
N SER A 337 3.50 2.99 2.61
CA SER A 337 4.36 4.02 3.17
C SER A 337 3.92 4.33 4.61
N SER A 338 4.91 4.38 5.47
CA SER A 338 4.89 4.85 6.85
C SER A 338 4.90 6.39 6.92
N GLY A 339 4.14 6.96 7.85
CA GLY A 339 4.14 8.38 8.24
C GLY A 339 3.10 9.19 7.46
N ASP A 340 2.02 9.67 8.04
CA ASP A 340 2.07 10.67 9.11
C ASP A 340 0.95 10.50 10.15
N ALA A 341 1.20 11.07 11.32
CA ALA A 341 0.40 10.98 12.54
C ALA A 341 -1.12 11.00 12.30
N ALA A 342 -1.78 9.93 12.75
CA ALA A 342 -3.23 9.89 12.86
C ALA A 342 -3.70 11.05 13.74
N ALA A 343 -4.51 11.94 13.16
CA ALA A 343 -5.24 12.95 13.88
C ALA A 343 -6.00 12.29 15.04
N SER A 344 -5.75 12.79 16.24
CA SER A 344 -6.43 12.38 17.46
C SER A 344 -7.93 12.53 17.28
N GLY A 345 -8.65 11.41 17.21
CA GLY A 345 -10.09 11.37 17.48
C GLY A 345 -10.39 11.92 18.90
N PRO A 346 -11.65 12.08 19.28
CA PRO A 346 -12.00 12.63 20.59
C PRO A 346 -11.31 11.83 21.70
N ALA A 347 -10.31 12.45 22.33
CA ALA A 347 -9.54 11.83 23.39
C ALA A 347 -10.46 11.58 24.58
N ARG A 348 -10.93 10.33 24.71
CA ARG A 348 -11.59 9.86 25.93
C ARG A 348 -10.51 9.56 26.96
N PRO A 349 -10.66 10.04 28.20
CA PRO A 349 -9.65 9.79 29.23
C PRO A 349 -9.52 8.28 29.45
N SER A 350 -8.30 7.77 29.29
CA SER A 350 -7.95 6.37 29.51
C SER A 350 -6.70 6.28 30.37
N ARG A 351 -6.59 5.19 31.13
CA ARG A 351 -5.39 4.82 31.91
C ARG A 351 -4.57 3.71 31.24
N LEU A 352 -4.76 3.51 29.93
CA LEU A 352 -3.92 2.59 29.16
C LEU A 352 -2.46 3.01 29.26
N ASP A 353 -1.57 2.02 29.37
CA ASP A 353 -0.13 2.27 29.35
C ASP A 353 0.24 3.06 28.08
N PRO A 354 0.90 4.24 28.20
CA PRO A 354 1.26 5.06 27.04
C PRO A 354 2.07 4.33 25.98
N ALA A 355 2.92 3.37 26.36
CA ALA A 355 3.70 2.57 25.41
C ALA A 355 2.83 1.58 24.62
N ILE A 356 1.74 1.08 25.22
CA ILE A 356 0.73 0.28 24.51
C ILE A 356 -0.12 1.20 23.63
N ALA A 357 -0.58 2.32 24.17
CA ALA A 357 -1.42 3.28 23.47
C ALA A 357 -0.73 3.84 22.20
N ALA A 358 0.58 4.10 22.25
CA ALA A 358 1.38 4.56 21.13
C ALA A 358 1.49 3.54 19.98
N ARG A 359 1.25 2.26 20.25
CA ARG A 359 1.29 1.18 19.25
C ARG A 359 -0.07 0.95 18.56
N LEU A 360 -1.16 1.50 19.11
CA LEU A 360 -2.49 1.34 18.53
C LEU A 360 -2.72 2.33 17.39
N ARG A 361 -3.08 1.82 16.23
CA ARG A 361 -3.58 2.61 15.10
C ARG A 361 -5.10 2.63 15.17
N ARG A 362 -5.65 3.72 15.69
CA ARG A 362 -7.10 3.86 15.85
C ARG A 362 -7.72 4.36 14.56
N THR A 363 -8.95 3.93 14.31
CA THR A 363 -9.85 4.60 13.38
C THR A 363 -10.08 6.06 13.81
N PRO A 364 -10.61 6.94 12.93
CA PRO A 364 -10.93 8.33 13.29
C PRO A 364 -11.85 8.49 14.50
N ASP A 365 -12.67 7.47 14.80
CA ASP A 365 -13.56 7.43 15.97
C ASP A 365 -12.82 7.11 17.29
N GLY A 366 -11.50 6.90 17.23
CA GLY A 366 -10.67 6.50 18.37
C GLY A 366 -10.74 5.01 18.70
N LEU A 367 -11.14 4.16 17.74
CA LEU A 367 -11.42 2.73 17.97
C LEU A 367 -10.42 1.82 17.25
N VAL A 368 -10.13 0.66 17.85
CA VAL A 368 -9.38 -0.47 17.29
C VAL A 368 -10.33 -1.68 17.15
N ALA A 369 -10.17 -2.47 16.10
CA ALA A 369 -10.95 -3.69 15.92
C ALA A 369 -10.50 -4.75 16.94
N ALA A 370 -11.43 -5.51 17.50
CA ALA A 370 -11.13 -6.63 18.39
C ALA A 370 -11.73 -7.91 17.81
N VAL A 371 -10.88 -8.75 17.21
CA VAL A 371 -11.23 -10.11 16.78
C VAL A 371 -11.13 -11.01 18.00
N VAL A 372 -12.25 -11.63 18.37
CA VAL A 372 -12.36 -12.44 19.57
C VAL A 372 -12.37 -13.89 19.18
N ARG A 373 -11.42 -14.68 19.68
CA ARG A 373 -11.36 -16.12 19.41
C ARG A 373 -11.37 -16.92 20.70
N GLN A 374 -11.87 -18.14 20.61
CA GLN A 374 -11.71 -19.12 21.68
C GLN A 374 -10.22 -19.49 21.84
N HIS A 375 -9.73 -19.50 23.08
CA HIS A 375 -8.30 -19.63 23.37
C HIS A 375 -7.70 -21.00 23.04
N ASP A 376 -8.47 -22.09 23.17
CA ASP A 376 -8.01 -23.48 22.98
C ASP A 376 -8.28 -23.99 21.55
N SER A 377 -9.46 -23.73 21.00
CA SER A 377 -9.83 -24.18 19.65
C SER A 377 -9.39 -23.23 18.53
N GLY A 378 -9.16 -21.96 18.85
CA GLY A 378 -8.91 -20.91 17.85
C GLY A 378 -10.15 -20.44 17.09
N GLU A 379 -11.34 -20.98 17.36
CA GLU A 379 -12.61 -20.59 16.71
C GLU A 379 -12.86 -19.09 16.90
N VAL A 380 -13.06 -18.36 15.79
CA VAL A 380 -13.42 -16.94 15.84
C VAL A 380 -14.87 -16.82 16.30
N LEU A 381 -15.09 -16.09 17.39
CA LEU A 381 -16.37 -16.00 18.09
C LEU A 381 -17.16 -14.75 17.71
N MET A 382 -16.48 -13.60 17.63
CA MET A 382 -17.11 -12.33 17.28
C MET A 382 -16.06 -11.28 16.93
N VAL A 383 -16.51 -10.19 16.33
CA VAL A 383 -15.74 -8.96 16.17
C VAL A 383 -16.45 -7.85 16.94
N ALA A 384 -15.67 -7.03 17.64
CA ALA A 384 -16.15 -5.86 18.36
C ALA A 384 -15.15 -4.71 18.23
N TRP A 385 -15.44 -3.57 18.88
CA TRP A 385 -14.58 -2.39 18.88
C TRP A 385 -14.12 -2.08 20.31
N MET A 386 -12.89 -1.64 20.45
CA MET A 386 -12.35 -1.11 21.70
C MET A 386 -11.77 0.29 21.45
N ASP A 387 -11.86 1.19 22.41
CA ASP A 387 -10.93 2.33 22.52
C ASP A 387 -9.88 2.01 23.59
N ASP A 388 -9.06 2.99 23.94
CA ASP A 388 -8.00 2.83 24.95
C ASP A 388 -8.54 2.43 26.31
N GLU A 389 -9.71 2.93 26.69
CA GLU A 389 -10.32 2.64 27.98
C GLU A 389 -10.92 1.24 28.00
N ALA A 390 -11.59 0.82 26.92
CA ALA A 390 -12.07 -0.55 26.76
C ALA A 390 -10.91 -1.56 26.78
N LEU A 391 -9.79 -1.24 26.11
CA LEU A 391 -8.58 -2.08 26.16
C LEU A 391 -7.96 -2.07 27.56
N HIS A 392 -7.82 -0.91 28.20
CA HIS A 392 -7.30 -0.81 29.56
C HIS A 392 -8.10 -1.69 30.53
N ARG A 393 -9.44 -1.59 30.49
CA ARG A 393 -10.33 -2.45 31.30
C ARG A 393 -10.16 -3.92 30.97
N THR A 394 -10.04 -4.26 29.70
CA THR A 394 -9.83 -5.65 29.25
C THR A 394 -8.54 -6.23 29.81
N LEU A 395 -7.43 -5.50 29.70
CA LEU A 395 -6.10 -5.94 30.16
C LEU A 395 -6.01 -6.01 31.69
N THR A 396 -6.71 -5.14 32.40
CA THR A 396 -6.62 -5.05 33.88
C THR A 396 -7.64 -5.91 34.62
N SER A 397 -8.84 -6.10 34.08
CA SER A 397 -9.90 -6.89 34.73
C SER A 397 -9.89 -8.37 34.34
N GLY A 398 -9.21 -8.75 33.26
CA GLY A 398 -9.30 -10.09 32.67
C GLY A 398 -10.67 -10.39 32.05
N ARG A 399 -11.52 -9.38 31.87
CA ARG A 399 -12.88 -9.48 31.31
C ARG A 399 -12.98 -8.65 30.04
N ALA A 400 -13.51 -9.23 28.98
CA ALA A 400 -13.60 -8.54 27.70
C ALA A 400 -14.61 -7.37 27.78
N THR A 401 -14.09 -6.15 27.61
CA THR A 401 -14.86 -4.90 27.59
C THR A 401 -14.79 -4.28 26.21
N TYR A 402 -15.91 -3.83 25.68
CA TYR A 402 -16.02 -3.28 24.33
C TYR A 402 -16.73 -1.93 24.33
N TRP A 403 -16.54 -1.17 23.25
CA TRP A 403 -17.19 0.11 23.00
C TRP A 403 -18.31 -0.01 21.96
N SER A 404 -19.55 0.31 22.35
CA SER A 404 -20.71 0.15 21.47
C SER A 404 -20.83 1.34 20.57
N ARG A 405 -20.59 1.15 19.27
CA ARG A 405 -20.70 2.27 18.30
C ARG A 405 -22.12 2.82 18.20
N SER A 406 -23.14 1.99 18.39
CA SER A 406 -24.55 2.39 18.30
C SER A 406 -25.09 2.97 19.59
N ARG A 407 -24.69 2.43 20.75
CA ARG A 407 -25.16 2.89 22.07
C ARG A 407 -24.25 3.95 22.68
N GLN A 408 -23.04 4.12 22.13
CA GLN A 408 -21.99 4.98 22.65
C GLN A 408 -21.72 4.75 24.14
N GLU A 409 -21.63 3.49 24.54
CA GLU A 409 -21.37 3.07 25.91
C GLU A 409 -20.39 1.90 25.95
N TYR A 410 -19.69 1.75 27.09
CA TYR A 410 -18.91 0.56 27.37
C TYR A 410 -19.83 -0.57 27.81
N TRP A 411 -19.54 -1.79 27.37
CA TRP A 411 -20.19 -2.98 27.92
C TRP A 411 -19.16 -4.08 28.15
N VAL A 412 -19.31 -4.80 29.26
CA VAL A 412 -18.53 -6.01 29.53
C VAL A 412 -19.34 -7.20 29.02
N LYS A 413 -18.71 -8.07 28.23
CA LYS A 413 -19.42 -9.17 27.59
C LYS A 413 -20.01 -10.12 28.64
N GLY A 414 -21.32 -10.31 28.54
CA GLY A 414 -22.08 -11.24 29.37
C GLY A 414 -22.59 -10.67 30.68
N ASP A 415 -22.39 -9.38 31.00
CA ASP A 415 -22.89 -8.81 32.26
C ASP A 415 -24.41 -8.93 32.43
N THR A 416 -25.17 -8.84 31.34
CA THR A 416 -26.62 -9.04 31.35
C THR A 416 -27.03 -10.51 31.15
N SER A 417 -26.30 -11.26 30.32
CA SER A 417 -26.73 -12.60 29.88
C SER A 417 -26.05 -13.76 30.61
N GLY A 418 -25.04 -13.50 31.44
CA GLY A 418 -24.14 -14.52 32.01
C GLY A 418 -23.12 -15.12 31.02
N HIS A 419 -23.16 -14.75 29.73
CA HIS A 419 -22.29 -15.31 28.70
C HIS A 419 -20.95 -14.58 28.60
N HIS A 420 -20.12 -14.84 29.60
CA HIS A 420 -18.89 -14.12 29.87
C HIS A 420 -17.73 -14.49 28.95
N GLN A 421 -16.76 -13.58 28.82
CA GLN A 421 -15.49 -13.81 28.14
C GLN A 421 -14.34 -13.49 29.08
N TYR A 422 -13.58 -14.51 29.45
CA TYR A 422 -12.38 -14.39 30.28
C TYR A 422 -11.15 -14.30 29.38
N VAL A 423 -10.43 -13.18 29.44
CA VAL A 423 -9.29 -12.91 28.57
C VAL A 423 -8.12 -13.78 29.00
N ARG A 424 -7.56 -14.54 28.06
CA ARG A 424 -6.36 -15.37 28.25
C ARG A 424 -5.12 -14.72 27.66
N SER A 425 -5.27 -14.07 26.51
CA SER A 425 -4.23 -13.26 25.89
C SER A 425 -4.81 -12.21 24.94
N VAL A 426 -4.06 -11.14 24.72
CA VAL A 426 -4.36 -10.11 23.72
C VAL A 426 -3.11 -9.93 22.87
N ALA A 427 -3.25 -10.08 21.56
CA ALA A 427 -2.20 -9.76 20.59
C ALA A 427 -2.61 -8.53 19.77
N LEU A 428 -1.63 -7.75 19.37
CA LEU A 428 -1.80 -6.59 18.48
C LEU A 428 -1.36 -6.98 17.07
N ASP A 429 -2.13 -6.61 16.06
CA ASP A 429 -1.76 -6.81 14.65
C ASP A 429 -0.54 -5.96 14.24
N CYS A 430 0.11 -6.30 13.13
CA CYS A 430 1.40 -5.77 12.69
C CYS A 430 1.42 -4.26 12.43
N ASP A 431 0.31 -3.68 12.01
CA ASP A 431 0.14 -2.24 11.77
C ASP A 431 -0.63 -1.53 12.90
N GLY A 432 -1.02 -2.29 13.93
CA GLY A 432 -1.60 -1.82 15.18
C GLY A 432 -3.10 -1.51 15.15
N ASP A 433 -3.82 -1.82 14.07
CA ASP A 433 -5.23 -1.42 13.90
C ASP A 433 -6.28 -2.46 14.34
N ALA A 434 -5.81 -3.66 14.68
CA ALA A 434 -6.61 -4.75 15.20
C ALA A 434 -5.96 -5.45 16.40
N LEU A 435 -6.82 -5.97 17.28
CA LEU A 435 -6.47 -6.80 18.42
C LEU A 435 -7.04 -8.20 18.21
N LEU A 436 -6.22 -9.21 18.47
CA LEU A 436 -6.68 -10.59 18.62
C LEU A 436 -6.83 -10.91 20.11
N VAL A 437 -8.08 -10.93 20.59
CA VAL A 437 -8.43 -11.22 21.98
C VAL A 437 -8.75 -12.70 22.09
N SER A 438 -7.84 -13.48 22.66
CA SER A 438 -8.07 -14.90 22.95
C SER A 438 -8.79 -15.03 24.29
N VAL A 439 -9.98 -15.59 24.28
CA VAL A 439 -10.86 -15.69 25.45
C VAL A 439 -11.26 -17.13 25.75
N ASP A 440 -11.59 -17.38 27.00
CA ASP A 440 -12.39 -18.52 27.43
C ASP A 440 -13.85 -18.07 27.50
N GLN A 441 -14.65 -18.49 26.53
CA GLN A 441 -16.06 -18.08 26.39
C GLN A 441 -16.98 -19.00 27.20
N VAL A 442 -17.75 -18.40 28.10
CA VAL A 442 -18.88 -19.03 28.79
C VAL A 442 -20.15 -18.80 27.99
N GLY A 443 -20.89 -19.86 27.67
CA GLY A 443 -22.15 -19.78 26.92
C GLY A 443 -21.98 -19.24 25.49
N ALA A 444 -23.01 -18.55 24.98
CA ALA A 444 -23.02 -18.04 23.60
C ALA A 444 -22.31 -16.69 23.46
N ALA A 445 -21.42 -16.58 22.46
CA ALA A 445 -20.84 -15.29 22.10
C ALA A 445 -21.87 -14.37 21.43
N CYS A 446 -22.75 -14.93 20.59
CA CYS A 446 -23.78 -14.18 19.88
C CYS A 446 -25.05 -14.00 20.73
N HIS A 447 -25.73 -12.85 20.59
CA HIS A 447 -27.00 -12.59 21.26
C HIS A 447 -28.16 -13.44 20.71
N THR A 448 -28.00 -14.06 19.55
CA THR A 448 -28.96 -15.01 18.95
C THR A 448 -28.87 -16.41 19.55
N GLY A 449 -27.94 -16.65 20.49
CA GLY A 449 -27.73 -17.95 21.12
C GLY A 449 -26.66 -18.82 20.45
N HIS A 450 -26.14 -18.41 19.28
CA HIS A 450 -25.06 -19.13 18.61
C HIS A 450 -23.69 -18.96 19.31
N ARG A 451 -22.87 -20.02 19.24
CA ARG A 451 -21.52 -20.06 19.82
C ARG A 451 -20.59 -19.00 19.24
N THR A 452 -20.71 -18.74 17.94
CA THR A 452 -20.02 -17.70 17.18
C THR A 452 -21.04 -16.80 16.47
N CYS A 453 -20.68 -15.54 16.20
CA CYS A 453 -21.42 -14.66 15.29
C CYS A 453 -21.28 -15.07 13.82
N PHE A 454 -20.27 -15.88 13.47
CA PHE A 454 -19.96 -16.33 12.11
C PHE A 454 -20.64 -17.67 11.78
N PHE A 455 -21.95 -17.78 12.05
CA PHE A 455 -22.71 -19.03 11.85
C PHE A 455 -23.31 -19.16 10.43
N THR A 456 -23.14 -18.15 9.58
CA THR A 456 -23.65 -18.14 8.20
C THR A 456 -22.48 -18.14 7.22
N GLU A 457 -22.34 -19.20 6.43
CA GLU A 457 -21.34 -19.30 5.37
C GLU A 457 -21.84 -18.64 4.08
N LEU A 458 -20.92 -18.07 3.31
CA LEU A 458 -21.18 -17.51 1.99
C LEU A 458 -20.61 -18.44 0.91
N PRO A 459 -21.31 -18.65 -0.22
CA PRO A 459 -20.81 -19.50 -1.28
C PRO A 459 -19.56 -18.91 -1.93
N VAL A 460 -18.53 -19.75 -2.13
CA VAL A 460 -17.33 -19.41 -2.90
C VAL A 460 -17.40 -20.13 -4.25
N SER A 461 -17.33 -19.37 -5.34
CA SER A 461 -17.32 -19.94 -6.70
C SER A 461 -15.90 -19.95 -7.24
N PHE A 462 -15.45 -21.10 -7.74
CA PHE A 462 -14.19 -21.23 -8.45
C PHE A 462 -14.47 -21.41 -9.94
N PRO A 463 -13.70 -20.79 -10.85
CA PRO A 463 -13.80 -21.08 -12.27
C PRO A 463 -13.37 -22.53 -12.53
N GLU A 464 -14.23 -23.32 -13.18
CA GLU A 464 -13.92 -24.70 -13.57
C GLU A 464 -12.71 -24.73 -14.51
N ALA A 465 -11.70 -25.53 -14.15
CA ALA A 465 -10.53 -25.76 -14.98
C ALA A 465 -10.92 -26.63 -16.18
N THR A 466 -11.05 -26.04 -17.37
CA THR A 466 -11.14 -26.79 -18.62
C THR A 466 -9.82 -27.52 -18.87
N SER A 467 -9.88 -28.86 -18.84
CA SER A 467 -8.77 -29.79 -19.11
C SER A 467 -8.34 -29.81 -20.57
#